data_AF-A0AA95L8N4-F1
#
_entry.id   AF-A0AA95L8N4-F1
#
_cell.length_a   1.000
_cell.length_b   1.000
_cell.length_c   1.000
_cell.angle_alpha   90.00
_cell.angle_beta   90.00
_cell.angle_gamma   90.00
#
_symmetry.space_group_name_H-M   'P 1'
#
loop_
_entity.id
_entity.type
_entity.pdbx_description
1 polymer ?
#
loop_
_entity_poly.entity_id
_entity_poly.type
_entity_poly.pdbx_seq_one_letter_code
_entity_poly.pdbx_strand_id
1 'polypeptide(L)'
;MKKTIDNGGIIKETKEFKEIKEIQTLYQSLDSSTLQLIHYRMIKEQNGSGMIPILVSSAPWLLLLFSKQLASYLFHDGSWLWAGFCIVYLLILGLSVLIHFREKAWAAFHMEIIQDILKERENENAQGHSKN
;
A
#
# COMPACT_ATOMS: atom_id res chain seq x y z
N MET A 1 -39.05 -20.16 -16.97
CA MET A 1 -38.35 -20.27 -15.67
C MET A 1 -36.85 -20.13 -15.92
N LYS A 2 -36.25 -18.98 -15.62
CA LYS A 2 -34.80 -18.76 -15.77
C LYS A 2 -34.24 -18.52 -14.36
N LYS A 3 -33.48 -19.51 -13.86
CA LYS A 3 -32.85 -19.49 -12.54
C LYS A 3 -32.00 -18.22 -12.40
N THR A 4 -32.35 -17.38 -11.43
CA THR A 4 -31.46 -16.35 -10.88
C THR A 4 -30.35 -17.07 -10.14
N ILE A 5 -29.14 -17.01 -10.70
CA ILE A 5 -27.93 -17.54 -10.09
C ILE A 5 -27.64 -16.68 -8.85
N ASP A 6 -27.73 -17.31 -7.70
CA ASP A 6 -27.26 -16.81 -6.41
C ASP A 6 -25.73 -16.64 -6.48
N ASN A 7 -25.30 -15.46 -6.94
CA ASN A 7 -23.89 -15.08 -7.00
C ASN A 7 -23.34 -14.61 -5.63
N GLY A 8 -24.15 -14.62 -4.57
CA GLY A 8 -23.75 -14.17 -3.24
C GLY A 8 -22.88 -15.17 -2.48
N GLY A 9 -22.94 -16.47 -2.82
CA GLY A 9 -22.20 -17.53 -2.17
C GLY A 9 -20.73 -17.66 -2.61
N ILE A 10 -20.43 -17.40 -3.88
CA ILE A 10 -19.09 -17.69 -4.46
C ILE A 10 -18.05 -16.61 -4.10
N ILE A 11 -18.48 -15.39 -3.77
CA ILE A 11 -17.57 -14.28 -3.45
C ILE A 11 -16.96 -14.43 -2.04
N LYS A 12 -17.61 -15.17 -1.14
CA LYS A 12 -17.21 -15.29 0.28
C LYS A 12 -16.01 -16.21 0.55
N GLU A 13 -15.57 -17.02 -0.41
CA GLU A 13 -14.52 -18.03 -0.23
C GLU A 13 -13.22 -17.74 -0.98
N THR A 14 -13.05 -16.55 -1.57
CA THR A 14 -11.74 -16.21 -2.13
C THR A 14 -10.76 -15.93 -0.99
N LYS A 15 -9.50 -16.34 -1.18
CA LYS A 15 -8.41 -16.21 -0.19
C LYS A 15 -8.30 -14.78 0.35
N GLU A 16 -8.51 -13.78 -0.51
CA GLU A 16 -8.48 -12.36 -0.17
C GLU A 16 -9.54 -11.98 0.87
N PHE A 17 -10.78 -12.44 0.72
CA PHE A 17 -11.85 -12.18 1.70
C PHE A 17 -11.56 -12.82 3.06
N LYS A 18 -10.95 -14.01 3.05
CA LYS A 18 -10.54 -14.68 4.28
C LYS A 18 -9.46 -13.86 5.01
N GLU A 19 -8.44 -13.39 4.29
CA GLU A 19 -7.38 -12.55 4.85
C GLU A 19 -7.95 -11.24 5.43
N ILE A 20 -8.85 -10.56 4.70
CA ILE A 20 -9.53 -9.34 5.18
C ILE A 20 -10.31 -9.62 6.48
N LYS A 21 -11.05 -10.73 6.53
CA LYS A 21 -11.84 -11.11 7.70
C LYS A 21 -10.97 -11.44 8.91
N GLU A 22 -9.83 -12.10 8.71
CA GLU A 22 -8.86 -12.38 9.77
C GLU A 22 -8.29 -11.08 10.36
N ILE A 23 -7.93 -10.12 9.51
CA ILE A 23 -7.47 -8.78 9.92
C ILE A 23 -8.56 -8.04 10.69
N GLN A 24 -9.80 -8.03 10.20
CA GLN A 24 -10.91 -7.38 10.87
C GLN A 24 -11.18 -8.00 12.24
N THR A 25 -11.18 -9.33 12.33
CA THR A 25 -11.37 -10.08 13.59
C THR A 25 -10.26 -9.73 14.60
N LEU A 26 -9.01 -9.63 14.14
CA LEU A 26 -7.90 -9.19 14.98
C LEU A 26 -8.15 -7.80 15.56
N TYR A 27 -8.49 -6.82 14.72
CA TYR A 27 -8.73 -5.45 15.19
C TYR A 27 -9.96 -5.32 16.09
N GLN A 28 -11.02 -6.09 15.84
CA GLN A 28 -12.18 -6.16 16.71
C GLN A 28 -11.85 -6.69 18.11
N SER A 29 -10.81 -7.53 18.25
CA SER A 29 -10.37 -8.04 19.55
C SER A 29 -9.60 -7.02 20.40
N LEU A 30 -9.11 -5.93 19.81
CA LEU A 30 -8.33 -4.90 20.51
C LEU A 30 -9.24 -3.86 21.17
N ASP A 31 -8.81 -3.25 22.27
CA ASP A 31 -9.51 -2.13 22.88
C ASP A 31 -9.40 -0.87 22.00
N SER A 32 -10.34 0.07 22.17
CA SER A 32 -10.41 1.27 21.32
C SER A 32 -9.19 2.18 21.45
N SER A 33 -8.54 2.23 22.62
CA SER A 33 -7.37 3.09 22.84
C SER A 33 -6.13 2.57 22.11
N THR A 34 -5.90 1.25 22.16
CA THR A 34 -4.85 0.58 21.39
C THR A 34 -5.12 0.72 19.89
N LEU A 35 -6.36 0.52 19.46
CA LEU A 35 -6.74 0.60 18.05
C LEU A 35 -6.55 2.02 17.50
N GLN A 36 -6.87 3.05 18.29
CA GLN A 36 -6.64 4.46 17.96
C GLN A 36 -5.15 4.80 17.87
N LEU A 37 -4.30 4.22 18.72
CA LEU A 37 -2.85 4.38 18.64
C LEU A 37 -2.28 3.77 17.35
N ILE A 38 -2.76 2.58 16.97
CA ILE A 38 -2.39 1.93 15.71
C ILE A 38 -2.79 2.81 14.53
N HIS A 39 -4.02 3.34 14.53
CA HIS A 39 -4.49 4.26 13.50
C HIS A 39 -3.58 5.49 13.33
N TYR A 40 -3.20 6.14 14.44
CA TYR A 40 -2.29 7.29 14.37
C TYR A 40 -0.90 6.93 13.85
N ARG A 41 -0.39 5.75 14.21
CA ARG A 41 0.88 5.27 13.67
C ARG A 41 0.80 5.06 12.16
N MET A 42 -0.30 4.50 11.66
CA MET A 42 -0.48 4.28 10.23
C MET A 42 -0.64 5.58 9.45
N ILE A 43 -1.34 6.58 9.98
CA ILE A 43 -1.38 7.93 9.38
C ILE A 43 0.03 8.51 9.28
N LYS A 44 0.84 8.37 10.34
CA LYS A 44 2.23 8.83 10.34
C LYS A 44 3.06 8.13 9.26
N GLU A 45 2.94 6.81 9.15
CA GLU A 45 3.69 6.01 8.16
C GLU A 45 3.21 6.30 6.71
N GLN A 46 1.91 6.46 6.50
CA GLN A 46 1.34 6.84 5.19
C GLN A 46 1.85 8.20 4.72
N ASN A 47 1.90 9.18 5.62
CA ASN A 47 2.45 10.51 5.31
C ASN A 47 3.97 10.48 5.11
N GLY A 48 4.69 9.57 5.76
CA GLY A 48 6.13 9.39 5.63
C GLY A 48 6.60 8.70 4.33
N SER A 49 5.73 7.93 3.65
CA SER A 49 6.10 7.19 2.43
C SER A 49 6.33 8.09 1.18
N GLY A 50 6.03 9.38 1.28
CA GLY A 50 6.23 10.38 0.24
C GLY A 50 7.70 10.60 -0.19
N MET A 51 8.68 10.09 0.56
CA MET A 51 10.10 10.20 0.18
C MET A 51 10.50 9.31 -1.01
N ILE A 52 9.81 8.18 -1.23
CA ILE A 52 10.14 7.25 -2.34
C ILE A 52 9.95 7.93 -3.71
N PRO A 53 8.81 8.61 -4.00
CA PRO A 53 8.64 9.37 -5.25
C PRO A 53 9.74 10.42 -5.49
N ILE A 54 10.24 11.08 -4.44
CA ILE A 54 11.29 12.11 -4.55
C ILE A 54 12.62 11.47 -5.00
N LEU A 55 12.99 10.31 -4.46
CA LEU A 55 14.19 9.58 -4.86
C LEU A 55 14.08 9.07 -6.31
N VAL A 56 12.93 8.51 -6.66
CA VAL A 56 12.65 8.01 -8.02
C VAL A 56 12.70 9.14 -9.04
N SER A 57 12.16 10.32 -8.72
CA SER A 57 12.13 11.48 -9.61
C SER A 57 13.47 12.22 -9.72
N SER A 58 14.34 12.12 -8.71
CA SER A 58 15.69 12.74 -8.74
C SER A 58 16.76 11.86 -9.39
N ALA A 59 16.54 10.54 -9.49
CA ALA A 59 17.47 9.61 -10.13
C ALA A 59 17.84 9.98 -11.59
N PRO A 60 16.91 10.39 -12.48
CA PRO A 60 17.26 10.84 -13.84
C PRO A 60 18.20 12.05 -13.84
N TRP A 61 18.01 12.98 -12.90
CA TRP A 61 18.82 14.19 -12.79
C TRP A 61 20.25 13.88 -12.34
N LEU A 62 20.42 12.93 -11.41
CA LEU A 62 21.74 12.43 -11.03
C LEU A 62 22.45 11.75 -12.21
N LEU A 63 21.75 10.91 -12.96
CA LEU A 63 22.31 10.25 -14.15
C LEU A 63 22.73 11.28 -15.22
N LEU A 64 21.96 12.35 -15.38
CA LEU A 64 22.30 13.43 -16.31
C LEU A 64 23.57 14.16 -15.88
N LEU A 65 23.73 14.43 -14.58
CA LEU A 65 24.90 15.10 -14.02
C LEU A 65 26.20 14.31 -14.28
N PHE A 66 26.14 12.99 -14.23
CA PHE A 66 27.27 12.10 -14.52
C PHE A 66 27.25 11.53 -15.95
N SER A 67 26.45 12.10 -16.86
CA SER A 67 26.20 11.54 -18.20
C SER A 67 27.48 11.28 -19.00
N LYS A 68 28.50 12.13 -18.90
CA LYS A 68 29.77 11.96 -19.62
C LYS A 68 30.56 10.75 -19.14
N GLN A 69 30.74 10.61 -17.83
CA GLN A 69 31.44 9.48 -17.21
C GLN A 69 30.65 8.18 -17.41
N LEU A 70 29.33 8.26 -17.25
CA LEU A 70 28.42 7.15 -17.43
C LEU A 70 28.42 6.66 -18.89
N ALA A 71 28.38 7.57 -19.86
CA ALA A 71 28.46 7.24 -21.27
C ALA A 71 29.81 6.61 -21.64
N SER A 72 30.93 7.17 -21.14
CA SER A 72 32.24 6.58 -21.41
C SER A 72 32.39 5.17 -20.84
N TYR A 73 31.69 4.86 -19.75
CA TYR A 73 31.69 3.53 -19.13
C TYR A 73 30.73 2.56 -19.83
N LEU A 74 29.51 3.00 -20.15
CA LEU A 74 28.46 2.16 -20.74
C LEU A 74 28.67 1.85 -22.22
N PHE A 75 29.29 2.76 -22.97
CA PHE A 75 29.53 2.64 -24.41
C PHE A 75 30.99 2.31 -24.76
N HIS A 76 31.82 1.94 -23.77
CA HIS A 76 33.21 1.55 -24.02
C HIS A 76 33.28 0.31 -24.92
N ASP A 77 34.16 0.32 -25.93
CA ASP A 77 34.53 -0.82 -26.77
C ASP A 77 33.39 -1.61 -27.44
N GLY A 78 32.28 -0.94 -27.79
CA GLY A 78 31.13 -1.62 -28.42
C GLY A 78 30.37 -2.56 -27.47
N SER A 79 30.62 -2.44 -26.16
CA SER A 79 30.00 -3.23 -25.13
C SER A 79 28.49 -3.00 -25.04
N TRP A 80 27.73 -4.07 -24.75
CA TRP A 80 26.28 -4.02 -24.50
C TRP A 80 25.91 -3.63 -23.06
N LEU A 81 26.86 -3.13 -22.27
CA LEU A 81 26.62 -2.69 -20.89
C LEU A 81 25.50 -1.63 -20.79
N TRP A 82 25.37 -0.75 -21.78
CA TRP A 82 24.26 0.20 -21.87
C TRP A 82 22.87 -0.49 -21.86
N ALA A 83 22.71 -1.62 -22.54
CA ALA A 83 21.44 -2.33 -22.62
C ALA A 83 21.10 -2.98 -21.28
N GLY A 84 22.08 -3.60 -20.62
CA GLY A 84 21.93 -4.15 -19.28
C GLY A 84 21.59 -3.06 -18.25
N PHE A 85 22.26 -1.91 -18.32
CA PHE A 85 21.96 -0.76 -17.48
C PHE A 85 20.52 -0.27 -17.66
N CYS A 86 20.04 -0.11 -18.90
CA CYS A 86 18.66 0.29 -19.17
C CYS A 86 17.65 -0.69 -18.58
N ILE A 87 17.87 -1.99 -18.73
CA ILE A 87 16.98 -3.02 -18.18
C ILE A 87 16.95 -2.94 -16.65
N VAL A 88 18.11 -2.94 -16.00
CA VAL A 88 18.21 -2.85 -14.53
C VAL A 88 17.59 -1.56 -14.01
N TYR A 89 17.86 -0.44 -14.68
CA TYR A 89 17.30 0.87 -14.33
C TYR A 89 15.77 0.88 -14.43
N LEU A 90 15.20 0.38 -15.52
CA LEU A 90 13.74 0.30 -15.69
C LEU A 90 13.10 -0.66 -14.69
N LEU A 91 13.76 -1.77 -14.35
CA LEU A 91 13.29 -2.69 -13.32
C LEU A 91 13.26 -2.03 -11.94
N ILE A 92 14.33 -1.34 -11.54
CA ILE A 92 14.40 -0.64 -10.25
C ILE A 92 13.32 0.44 -10.18
N LEU A 93 13.15 1.25 -11.24
CA LEU A 93 12.10 2.26 -11.29
C LEU A 93 10.70 1.65 -11.21
N GLY A 94 10.44 0.62 -12.00
CA GLY A 94 9.15 -0.06 -12.03
C GLY A 94 8.81 -0.69 -10.68
N LEU A 95 9.76 -1.40 -10.06
CA LEU A 95 9.59 -1.99 -8.74
C LEU A 95 9.39 -0.94 -7.66
N SER A 96 10.16 0.16 -7.70
CA SER A 96 10.03 1.25 -6.73
C SER A 96 8.63 1.87 -6.78
N VAL A 97 8.10 2.11 -7.98
CA VAL A 97 6.76 2.66 -8.16
C VAL A 97 5.69 1.66 -7.70
N LEU A 98 5.84 0.38 -8.06
CA LEU A 98 4.90 -0.68 -7.66
C LEU A 98 4.84 -0.86 -6.14
N ILE A 99 6.00 -0.88 -5.47
CA ILE A 99 6.09 -0.97 -4.02
C ILE A 99 5.43 0.26 -3.38
N HIS A 100 5.72 1.46 -3.87
CA HIS A 100 5.13 2.70 -3.35
C HIS A 100 3.59 2.68 -3.41
N PHE A 101 3.01 2.27 -4.54
CA PHE A 101 1.55 2.16 -4.67
C PHE A 101 0.97 1.09 -3.75
N ARG A 102 1.64 -0.07 -3.63
CA ARG A 102 1.18 -1.16 -2.77
C ARG A 102 1.20 -0.77 -1.30
N GLU A 103 2.26 -0.13 -0.83
CA GLU A 103 2.37 0.36 0.56
C GLU A 103 1.27 1.39 0.87
N LYS A 104 1.05 2.33 -0.06
CA LYS A 104 0.01 3.35 0.10
C LYS A 104 -1.39 2.74 0.17
N ALA A 105 -1.68 1.77 -0.70
CA ALA A 105 -2.96 1.07 -0.72
C ALA A 105 -3.16 0.22 0.55
N TRP A 106 -2.11 -0.46 1.02
CA TRP A 106 -2.16 -1.29 2.22
C TRP A 106 -2.40 -0.46 3.50
N ALA A 107 -1.72 0.67 3.65
CA ALA A 107 -1.94 1.58 4.79
C ALA A 107 -3.36 2.16 4.79
N ALA A 108 -3.87 2.59 3.63
CA ALA A 108 -5.24 3.09 3.49
C ALA A 108 -6.27 2.01 3.83
N PHE A 109 -6.06 0.78 3.37
CA PHE A 109 -6.93 -0.36 3.66
C PHE A 109 -7.07 -0.63 5.16
N HIS A 110 -5.96 -0.72 5.89
CA HIS A 110 -6.03 -0.95 7.33
C HIS A 110 -6.60 0.26 8.08
N MET A 111 -6.37 1.48 7.60
CA MET A 111 -6.94 2.69 8.22
C MET A 111 -8.46 2.68 8.14
N GLU A 112 -9.02 2.31 7.00
CA GLU A 112 -10.47 2.22 6.79
C GLU A 112 -11.12 1.21 7.75
N ILE A 113 -10.55 0.00 7.85
CA ILE A 113 -11.07 -1.04 8.77
C ILE A 113 -11.07 -0.55 10.21
N ILE A 114 -9.98 0.09 10.64
CA ILE A 114 -9.89 0.61 12.01
C ILE A 114 -10.93 1.70 12.26
N GLN A 115 -11.10 2.64 11.32
CA GLN A 115 -12.08 3.71 11.44
C GLN A 115 -13.51 3.16 11.50
N ASP A 116 -13.84 2.16 10.69
CA ASP A 116 -15.14 1.51 10.72
C ASP A 116 -15.42 0.87 12.08
N ILE A 117 -14.45 0.13 12.65
CA ILE A 117 -14.59 -0.50 13.99
C ILE A 117 -14.76 0.56 15.09
N LEU A 118 -13.98 1.64 15.06
CA LEU A 118 -14.09 2.70 16.06
C LEU A 118 -15.46 3.41 15.98
N LYS A 119 -15.95 3.66 14.77
CA LYS A 119 -17.25 4.29 14.52
C LYS A 119 -18.42 3.40 14.94
N GLU A 120 -18.33 2.10 14.69
CA GLU A 120 -19.32 1.12 15.15
C GLU A 120 -19.44 1.15 16.68
N ARG A 121 -18.31 1.10 17.39
CA ARG A 121 -18.27 1.17 18.86
C ARG A 121 -18.79 2.50 19.42
N GLU A 122 -18.51 3.62 18.76
CA GLU A 122 -19.04 4.92 19.17
C GLU A 122 -20.57 4.96 19.08
N ASN A 123 -21.13 4.42 18.00
CA ASN A 123 -22.58 4.34 17.81
C ASN A 123 -23.26 3.43 18.84
N GLU A 124 -22.65 2.28 19.18
CA GLU A 124 -23.15 1.39 20.23
C GLU A 124 -23.19 2.07 21.59
N ASN A 125 -22.12 2.80 21.95
CA ASN A 125 -22.06 3.55 23.20
C ASN A 125 -23.09 4.69 23.25
N ALA A 126 -23.30 5.40 22.14
CA ALA A 126 -24.30 6.46 22.03
C ALA A 126 -25.74 5.93 22.18
N GLN A 127 -26.04 4.74 21.63
CA GLN A 127 -27.35 4.10 21.76
C GLN A 127 -27.59 3.51 23.15
N GLY A 128 -26.54 3.01 23.81
CA GLY A 128 -26.60 2.55 25.20
C GLY A 128 -26.89 3.68 26.20
N HIS A 129 -26.41 4.89 25.93
CA HIS A 129 -26.64 6.06 26.78
C HIS A 129 -28.05 6.66 26.64
N SER A 130 -28.72 6.43 25.50
CA SER A 130 -30.11 6.90 25.27
C SER A 130 -31.18 6.03 25.96
N LYS A 131 -30.82 4.88 26.52
CA LYS A 131 -31.75 3.91 27.14
C LYS A 131 -31.75 3.91 28.68
N ASN A 132 -30.94 4.76 29.31
CA ASN A 132 -30.84 4.88 30.78
C ASN A 132 -31.35 6.23 31.26
#